data_AF-A0A5C6HLG3-F1
#
_entry.id   AF-A0A5C6HLG3-F1
#
_cell.length_a   1.000
_cell.length_b   1.000
_cell.length_c   1.000
_cell.angle_alpha   90.00
_cell.angle_beta   90.00
_cell.angle_gamma   90.00
#
_symmetry.space_group_name_H-M   'P 1'
#
loop_
_entity.id
_entity.type
_entity.pdbx_description
1 polymer ?
#
loop_
_entity_poly.entity_id
_entity_poly.type
_entity_poly.pdbx_seq_one_letter_code
_entity_poly.pdbx_strand_id
1 'polypeptide(L)'
;MNPYIYLRVLKHAEHTVFCVQDGQKSYYDPLFNKSLAYSSGQQVKRSILDALTSNLNVQMAPITFNYNITPKKELENKEPWSPCDPSYVDQLLGGWMRAGDGVTVKRRSPLSISAMRPLHPLLASNDRENLTFDRSDKPDRNPVNVRNGDKLLTEEEIEEFLSTNNRTLPRRNWIPDNVRASGLFIYDIALDLRTLFSVSTNQHEPELSKEKIEELKAKGWIESENIFGKCIVLPKEEQKKIIPALADALLNWRITSNQARTFSLMETLAIAISDNANTLAGAIRAKLIEDGEKPKAKPIIDEMAGADVFVTLPCSNYIVTVNESVDAVEKAQQKLVELMETFDYVNQ
;
A
#
# COMPACT_ATOMS: atom_id res chain seq x y z
N MET A 1 -28.71 3.87 7.45
CA MET A 1 -27.32 3.70 7.94
C MET A 1 -26.39 4.42 6.98
N ASN A 2 -25.31 5.05 7.45
CA ASN A 2 -24.35 5.69 6.55
C ASN A 2 -23.56 4.59 5.79
N PRO A 3 -23.55 4.57 4.45
CA PRO A 3 -22.93 3.50 3.68
C PRO A 3 -21.40 3.60 3.61
N TYR A 4 -20.79 4.62 4.21
CA TYR A 4 -19.36 4.84 4.18
C TYR A 4 -18.71 4.70 5.54
N ILE A 5 -17.55 4.03 5.55
CA ILE A 5 -16.59 4.13 6.65
C ILE A 5 -15.38 4.88 6.10
N TYR A 6 -15.02 5.95 6.77
CA TYR A 6 -13.78 6.68 6.53
C TYR A 6 -12.78 6.35 7.63
N LEU A 7 -11.53 6.14 7.22
CA LEU A 7 -10.40 5.82 8.08
C LEU A 7 -9.24 6.78 7.76
N ARG A 8 -8.64 7.38 8.79
CA ARG A 8 -7.34 8.06 8.70
C ARG A 8 -6.40 7.45 9.71
N VAL A 9 -5.19 7.13 9.29
CA VAL A 9 -4.16 6.57 10.18
C VAL A 9 -2.89 7.39 10.08
N LEU A 10 -2.36 7.77 11.24
CA LEU A 10 -1.06 8.40 11.40
C LEU A 10 -0.02 7.34 11.70
N LYS A 11 1.07 7.33 10.93
CA LYS A 11 2.25 6.51 11.16
C LYS A 11 3.51 7.36 11.29
N HIS A 12 4.45 6.89 12.08
CA HIS A 12 5.83 7.38 12.04
C HIS A 12 6.63 6.52 11.07
N ALA A 13 7.34 7.12 10.12
CA ALA A 13 8.29 6.42 9.26
C ALA A 13 9.71 6.86 9.64
N GLU A 14 10.63 5.90 9.71
CA GLU A 14 12.03 6.15 10.05
C GLU A 14 12.93 5.45 9.03
N HIS A 15 13.75 6.24 8.33
CA HIS A 15 14.64 5.75 7.28
C HIS A 15 13.96 4.84 6.23
N THR A 16 12.71 5.14 5.89
CA THR A 16 11.88 4.29 5.03
C THR A 16 12.11 4.59 3.55
N VAL A 17 11.99 3.54 2.71
CA VAL A 17 11.92 3.68 1.25
C VAL A 17 10.53 3.31 0.76
N PHE A 18 9.73 4.32 0.38
CA PHE A 18 8.33 4.08 0.01
C PHE A 18 8.18 3.33 -1.31
N CYS A 19 8.77 3.73 -2.44
CA CYS A 19 8.68 3.00 -3.71
C CYS A 19 9.89 3.30 -4.60
N VAL A 20 10.20 2.40 -5.54
CA VAL A 20 11.32 2.52 -6.49
C VAL A 20 10.82 2.99 -7.85
N GLN A 21 11.03 4.26 -8.14
CA GLN A 21 10.92 4.84 -9.49
C GLN A 21 12.17 5.71 -9.70
N ASP A 22 13.36 5.08 -9.62
CA ASP A 22 14.69 5.69 -9.50
C ASP A 22 15.12 6.09 -8.07
N GLY A 23 14.88 5.21 -7.09
CA GLY A 23 15.25 5.43 -5.68
C GLY A 23 14.04 5.70 -4.81
N GLN A 24 14.04 6.80 -4.04
CA GLN A 24 12.91 7.21 -3.20
C GLN A 24 11.87 7.96 -4.02
N LYS A 25 10.64 7.43 -4.10
CA LYS A 25 9.53 8.18 -4.70
C LYS A 25 9.22 9.46 -3.91
N SER A 26 9.17 10.59 -4.60
CA SER A 26 8.91 11.91 -4.02
C SER A 26 7.99 12.78 -4.89
N TYR A 27 7.38 13.80 -4.28
CA TYR A 27 6.72 14.91 -4.96
C TYR A 27 7.25 16.25 -4.43
N TYR A 28 7.06 17.33 -5.18
CA TYR A 28 7.45 18.68 -4.76
C TYR A 28 6.24 19.46 -4.26
N ASP A 29 6.35 19.99 -3.04
CA ASP A 29 5.39 20.92 -2.44
C ASP A 29 5.83 22.37 -2.69
N PRO A 30 5.11 23.15 -3.51
CA PRO A 30 5.50 24.51 -3.86
C PRO A 30 5.22 25.53 -2.75
N LEU A 31 4.30 25.23 -1.81
CA LEU A 31 3.94 26.15 -0.73
C LEU A 31 5.05 26.23 0.32
N PHE A 32 5.66 25.09 0.63
CA PHE A 32 6.77 25.00 1.59
C PHE A 32 8.13 24.83 0.93
N ASN A 33 8.19 24.80 -0.41
CA ASN A 33 9.39 24.62 -1.21
C ASN A 33 10.20 23.37 -0.78
N LYS A 34 9.54 22.21 -0.73
CA LYS A 34 10.14 20.96 -0.23
C LYS A 34 9.86 19.78 -1.15
N SER A 35 10.88 18.95 -1.37
CA SER A 35 10.69 17.60 -1.92
C SER A 35 10.35 16.65 -0.78
N LEU A 36 9.26 15.91 -0.92
CA LEU A 36 8.69 15.05 0.11
C LEU A 36 8.49 13.64 -0.41
N ALA A 37 8.90 12.65 0.37
CA ALA A 37 8.64 11.26 0.05
C ALA A 37 7.17 10.89 0.22
N TYR A 38 6.69 9.90 -0.54
CA TYR A 38 5.35 9.34 -0.38
C TYR A 38 5.24 7.91 -0.92
N SER A 39 4.28 7.14 -0.41
CA SER A 39 3.83 5.88 -1.00
C SER A 39 2.56 6.12 -1.79
N SER A 40 2.48 5.61 -3.03
CA SER A 40 1.27 5.80 -3.85
C SER A 40 0.09 5.02 -3.29
N GLY A 41 -1.14 5.48 -3.56
CA GLY A 41 -2.33 4.75 -3.14
C GLY A 41 -2.40 3.32 -3.70
N GLN A 42 -1.83 3.08 -4.88
CA GLN A 42 -1.69 1.73 -5.45
C GLN A 42 -0.78 0.83 -4.60
N GLN A 43 0.32 1.37 -4.09
CA GLN A 43 1.23 0.59 -3.25
C GLN A 43 0.65 0.33 -1.86
N VAL A 44 0.02 1.34 -1.26
CA VAL A 44 -0.72 1.17 0.00
C VAL A 44 -1.78 0.08 -0.18
N LYS A 45 -2.57 0.17 -1.25
CA LYS A 45 -3.57 -0.83 -1.60
C LYS A 45 -2.99 -2.24 -1.77
N ARG A 46 -1.90 -2.40 -2.54
CA ARG A 46 -1.23 -3.70 -2.68
C ARG A 46 -0.82 -4.26 -1.31
N SER A 47 -0.24 -3.43 -0.46
CA SER A 47 0.21 -3.85 0.88
C SER A 47 -0.95 -4.28 1.78
N ILE A 48 -2.11 -3.61 1.68
CA ILE A 48 -3.35 -4.00 2.36
C ILE A 48 -3.87 -5.34 1.82
N LEU A 49 -3.92 -5.53 0.50
CA LEU A 49 -4.38 -6.79 -0.10
C LEU A 49 -3.43 -7.96 0.20
N ASP A 50 -2.13 -7.71 0.25
CA ASP A 50 -1.11 -8.69 0.66
C ASP A 50 -1.31 -9.10 2.13
N ALA A 51 -1.54 -8.13 3.02
CA ALA A 51 -1.83 -8.40 4.44
C ALA A 51 -3.14 -9.18 4.61
N LEU A 52 -4.18 -8.79 3.88
CA LEU A 52 -5.48 -9.46 3.90
C LEU A 52 -5.37 -10.93 3.48
N THR A 53 -4.73 -11.21 2.34
CA THR A 53 -4.60 -12.59 1.84
C THR A 53 -3.70 -13.43 2.75
N SER A 54 -2.67 -12.81 3.35
CA SER A 54 -1.85 -13.46 4.38
C SER A 54 -2.65 -13.81 5.63
N ASN A 55 -3.48 -12.90 6.14
CA ASN A 55 -4.33 -13.11 7.31
C ASN A 55 -5.37 -14.22 7.08
N LEU A 56 -5.90 -14.30 5.86
CA LEU A 56 -6.83 -15.36 5.44
C LEU A 56 -6.13 -16.67 5.06
N ASN A 57 -4.80 -16.67 4.96
CA ASN A 57 -3.98 -17.78 4.44
C ASN A 57 -4.48 -18.28 3.07
N VAL A 58 -4.75 -17.35 2.16
CA VAL A 58 -5.17 -17.62 0.78
C VAL A 58 -4.18 -17.01 -0.21
N GLN A 59 -4.19 -17.51 -1.45
CA GLN A 59 -3.39 -16.92 -2.53
C GLN A 59 -4.12 -15.71 -3.13
N MET A 60 -3.34 -14.70 -3.53
CA MET A 60 -3.84 -13.64 -4.42
C MET A 60 -4.26 -14.24 -5.77
N ALA A 61 -5.17 -13.56 -6.46
CA ALA A 61 -5.62 -13.99 -7.78
C ALA A 61 -4.44 -14.09 -8.77
N PRO A 62 -4.36 -15.19 -9.54
CA PRO A 62 -3.30 -15.37 -10.52
C PRO A 62 -3.49 -14.37 -11.68
N ILE A 63 -2.45 -13.60 -11.98
CA ILE A 63 -2.44 -12.67 -13.12
C ILE A 63 -1.67 -13.30 -14.27
N THR A 64 -2.26 -13.29 -15.46
CA THR A 64 -1.61 -13.76 -16.69
C THR A 64 -0.85 -12.60 -17.33
N PHE A 65 0.46 -12.72 -17.49
CA PHE A 65 1.28 -11.73 -18.20
C PHE A 65 1.43 -12.14 -19.66
N ASN A 66 0.97 -11.27 -20.56
CA ASN A 66 0.93 -11.54 -21.99
C ASN A 66 2.13 -10.90 -22.68
N TYR A 67 2.79 -11.64 -23.57
CA TYR A 67 3.91 -11.15 -24.36
C TYR A 67 3.69 -11.49 -25.84
N ASN A 68 4.04 -10.56 -26.71
CA ASN A 68 4.10 -10.79 -28.15
C ASN A 68 5.54 -10.76 -28.65
N ILE A 69 5.85 -11.58 -29.64
CA ILE A 69 7.13 -11.53 -30.35
C ILE A 69 7.00 -10.52 -31.49
N THR A 70 7.81 -9.47 -31.47
CA THR A 70 7.84 -8.47 -32.54
C THR A 70 8.50 -9.03 -33.81
N PRO A 71 8.32 -8.40 -34.98
CA PRO A 71 9.05 -8.77 -36.20
C PRO A 71 10.58 -8.72 -36.04
N LYS A 72 11.10 -7.98 -35.06
CA LYS A 72 12.53 -7.89 -34.73
C LYS A 72 13.01 -9.01 -33.78
N LYS A 73 12.16 -9.99 -33.46
CA LYS A 73 12.41 -11.07 -32.49
C LYS A 73 12.62 -10.58 -31.05
N GLU A 74 12.00 -9.46 -30.69
CA GLU A 74 12.00 -8.91 -29.33
C GLU A 74 10.69 -9.28 -28.61
N LEU A 75 10.72 -9.38 -27.28
CA LEU A 75 9.51 -9.58 -26.47
C LEU A 75 8.87 -8.23 -26.15
N GLU A 76 7.64 -8.03 -26.59
CA GLU A 76 6.80 -6.87 -26.28
C GLU A 76 5.78 -7.25 -25.20
N ASN A 77 5.73 -6.49 -24.11
CA ASN A 77 4.76 -6.72 -23.03
C ASN A 77 3.36 -6.22 -23.45
N LYS A 78 2.33 -7.02 -23.23
CA LYS A 78 0.91 -6.69 -23.46
C LYS A 78 0.18 -6.54 -22.13
N GLU A 79 -1.08 -6.11 -22.19
CA GLU A 79 -1.89 -5.91 -20.99
C GLU A 79 -1.99 -7.22 -20.18
N PRO A 80 -1.68 -7.20 -18.88
CA PRO A 80 -1.87 -8.36 -18.03
C PRO A 80 -3.36 -8.67 -17.85
N TRP A 81 -3.71 -9.95 -17.85
CA TRP A 81 -5.09 -10.37 -17.70
C TRP A 81 -5.40 -10.83 -16.29
N SER A 82 -6.37 -10.17 -15.69
CA SER A 82 -7.02 -10.59 -14.46
C SER A 82 -8.08 -11.66 -14.73
N PRO A 83 -8.29 -12.64 -13.83
CA PRO A 83 -9.38 -13.61 -13.94
C PRO A 83 -10.78 -12.98 -13.83
N CYS A 84 -10.89 -11.77 -13.28
CA CYS A 84 -12.18 -11.08 -13.07
C CYS A 84 -13.17 -11.94 -12.27
N ASP A 85 -12.70 -12.51 -11.16
CA ASP A 85 -13.45 -13.46 -10.33
C ASP A 85 -13.49 -13.01 -8.86
N PRO A 86 -14.67 -12.64 -8.34
CA PRO A 86 -14.84 -12.18 -6.97
C PRO A 86 -14.70 -13.28 -5.92
N SER A 87 -14.51 -14.54 -6.32
CA SER A 87 -14.13 -15.62 -5.41
C SER A 87 -12.72 -15.42 -4.85
N TYR A 88 -11.87 -14.65 -5.54
CA TYR A 88 -10.61 -14.15 -4.99
C TYR A 88 -10.86 -12.87 -4.20
N VAL A 89 -10.57 -12.90 -2.90
CA VAL A 89 -10.86 -11.79 -1.99
C VAL A 89 -10.12 -10.49 -2.39
N ASP A 90 -8.90 -10.61 -2.92
CA ASP A 90 -8.13 -9.47 -3.41
C ASP A 90 -8.78 -8.82 -4.64
N GLN A 91 -9.51 -9.57 -5.46
CA GLN A 91 -10.29 -9.03 -6.57
C GLN A 91 -11.63 -8.46 -6.13
N LEU A 92 -12.32 -9.15 -5.21
CA LEU A 92 -13.58 -8.67 -4.65
C LEU A 92 -13.42 -7.25 -4.05
N LEU A 93 -12.34 -7.05 -3.27
CA LEU A 93 -12.06 -5.80 -2.57
C LEU A 93 -11.11 -4.87 -3.32
N GLY A 94 -10.28 -5.40 -4.22
CA GLY A 94 -9.35 -4.62 -5.04
C GLY A 94 -9.92 -4.18 -6.39
N GLY A 95 -11.00 -4.80 -6.85
CA GLY A 95 -11.54 -4.57 -8.18
C GLY A 95 -10.63 -5.10 -9.30
N TRP A 96 -11.11 -4.98 -10.53
CA TRP A 96 -10.39 -5.45 -11.72
C TRP A 96 -10.81 -4.65 -12.94
N MET A 97 -9.97 -4.70 -13.96
CA MET A 97 -10.31 -4.28 -15.31
C MET A 97 -9.62 -5.25 -16.26
N ARG A 98 -10.38 -5.71 -17.27
CA ARG A 98 -9.83 -6.47 -18.40
C ARG A 98 -10.38 -5.87 -19.67
N ALA A 99 -9.54 -5.11 -20.37
CA ALA A 99 -9.77 -4.69 -21.75
C ALA A 99 -9.09 -5.69 -22.70
N GLY A 100 -9.64 -5.89 -23.89
CA GLY A 100 -9.10 -6.86 -24.86
C GLY A 100 -10.09 -7.19 -25.98
N ASP A 101 -9.91 -8.36 -26.61
CA ASP A 101 -10.64 -8.77 -27.83
C ASP A 101 -12.16 -9.05 -27.62
N GLY A 102 -12.66 -8.93 -26.39
CA GLY A 102 -14.05 -9.14 -26.04
C GLY A 102 -14.67 -7.94 -25.32
N VAL A 103 -15.86 -8.15 -24.74
CA VAL A 103 -16.50 -7.12 -23.91
C VAL A 103 -15.61 -6.80 -22.72
N THR A 104 -15.31 -5.51 -22.54
CA THR A 104 -14.53 -5.04 -21.40
C THR A 104 -15.28 -5.33 -20.11
N VAL A 105 -14.62 -6.01 -19.19
CA VAL A 105 -15.18 -6.32 -17.86
C VAL A 105 -14.44 -5.50 -16.82
N LYS A 106 -15.18 -4.74 -16.00
CA LYS A 106 -14.57 -3.79 -15.08
C LYS A 106 -15.38 -3.65 -13.81
N ARG A 107 -14.72 -3.82 -12.66
CA ARG A 107 -15.26 -3.54 -11.32
C ARG A 107 -14.38 -2.50 -10.62
N ARG A 108 -15.01 -1.48 -10.05
CA ARG A 108 -14.28 -0.53 -9.20
C ARG A 108 -14.06 -1.12 -7.82
N SER A 109 -12.92 -0.78 -7.24
CA SER A 109 -12.59 -1.11 -5.85
C SER A 109 -13.61 -0.47 -4.90
N PRO A 110 -14.23 -1.23 -3.98
CA PRO A 110 -15.00 -0.64 -2.87
C PRO A 110 -14.12 0.16 -1.90
N LEU A 111 -12.80 -0.04 -1.95
CA LEU A 111 -11.80 0.71 -1.20
C LEU A 111 -11.22 1.85 -2.03
N SER A 112 -11.43 3.10 -1.60
CA SER A 112 -10.74 4.28 -2.13
C SER A 112 -9.60 4.65 -1.18
N ILE A 113 -8.36 4.48 -1.64
CA ILE A 113 -7.16 4.57 -0.79
C ILE A 113 -6.29 5.73 -1.26
N SER A 114 -5.95 6.64 -0.34
CA SER A 114 -5.03 7.74 -0.63
C SER A 114 -3.58 7.26 -0.73
N ALA A 115 -2.72 8.13 -1.26
CA ALA A 115 -1.29 8.01 -0.98
C ALA A 115 -1.02 8.08 0.53
N MET A 116 0.00 7.35 0.99
CA MET A 116 0.61 7.63 2.29
C MET A 116 1.61 8.77 2.10
N ARG A 117 1.32 9.91 2.72
CA ARG A 117 2.04 11.18 2.51
C ARG A 117 2.31 11.85 3.86
N PRO A 118 3.23 12.83 3.94
CA PRO A 118 3.44 13.57 5.17
C PRO A 118 2.15 14.17 5.71
N LEU A 119 1.96 14.14 7.04
CA LEU A 119 0.89 14.87 7.72
C LEU A 119 0.98 16.36 7.40
N HIS A 120 2.21 16.88 7.34
CA HIS A 120 2.52 18.24 6.93
C HIS A 120 3.94 18.29 6.32
N PRO A 121 4.22 19.14 5.31
CA PRO A 121 5.57 19.32 4.72
C PRO A 121 6.70 19.66 5.71
N LEU A 122 6.34 20.18 6.88
CA LEU A 122 7.29 20.54 7.94
C LEU A 122 7.49 19.44 8.99
N LEU A 123 6.76 18.33 8.89
CA LEU A 123 6.81 17.19 9.82
C LEU A 123 7.42 15.93 9.18
N ALA A 124 8.04 16.08 8.01
CA ALA A 124 8.77 15.02 7.34
C ALA A 124 10.05 15.57 6.70
N SER A 125 11.04 14.69 6.55
CA SER A 125 12.32 14.96 5.92
C SER A 125 12.68 13.84 4.93
N ASN A 126 13.54 14.22 3.99
CA ASN A 126 14.23 13.30 3.12
C ASN A 126 15.72 13.40 3.46
N ASP A 127 16.26 12.36 4.08
CA ASP A 127 17.66 12.29 4.49
C ASP A 127 18.46 11.53 3.43
N ARG A 128 19.72 11.90 3.23
CA ARG A 128 20.64 11.16 2.35
C ARG A 128 21.56 10.29 3.18
N GLU A 129 21.67 9.04 2.78
CA GLU A 129 22.65 8.10 3.30
C GLU A 129 23.50 7.55 2.17
N ASN A 130 24.71 7.12 2.50
CA ASN A 130 25.52 6.34 1.59
C ASN A 130 25.53 4.89 2.04
N LEU A 131 25.44 3.97 1.09
CA LEU A 131 25.38 2.55 1.33
C LEU A 131 26.62 1.83 0.80
N THR A 132 26.90 0.65 1.38
CA THR A 132 27.88 -0.29 0.86
C THR A 132 27.22 -1.63 0.64
N PHE A 133 27.29 -2.17 -0.59
CA PHE A 133 27.03 -3.59 -0.83
C PHE A 133 28.35 -4.35 -0.62
N ASP A 134 28.47 -5.02 0.53
CA ASP A 134 29.69 -5.69 0.95
C ASP A 134 29.50 -7.21 0.98
N ARG A 135 30.35 -7.92 0.22
CA ARG A 135 30.50 -9.38 0.24
C ARG A 135 31.95 -9.82 0.43
N SER A 136 32.78 -8.90 0.94
CA SER A 136 34.21 -9.13 1.19
C SER A 136 34.48 -10.15 2.30
N ASP A 137 33.48 -10.50 3.10
CA ASP A 137 33.56 -11.54 4.13
C ASP A 137 33.66 -12.96 3.54
N LYS A 138 33.25 -13.16 2.28
CA LYS A 138 33.26 -14.47 1.60
C LYS A 138 33.76 -14.34 0.15
N PRO A 139 35.01 -13.91 -0.07
CA PRO A 139 35.50 -13.57 -1.42
C PRO A 139 35.42 -14.75 -2.40
N ASP A 140 35.67 -15.97 -1.93
CA ASP A 140 35.68 -17.19 -2.76
C ASP A 140 34.31 -17.60 -3.28
N ARG A 141 33.23 -17.07 -2.68
CA ARG A 141 31.84 -17.34 -3.10
C ARG A 141 31.27 -16.22 -3.99
N ASN A 142 32.07 -15.19 -4.27
CA ASN A 142 31.63 -14.01 -5.00
C ASN A 142 32.62 -13.74 -6.16
N PRO A 143 32.46 -14.45 -7.30
CA PRO A 143 33.38 -14.34 -8.43
C PRO A 143 33.33 -12.93 -9.05
N VAL A 144 34.47 -12.50 -9.59
CA VAL A 144 34.63 -11.19 -10.22
C VAL A 144 34.94 -11.38 -11.69
N ASN A 145 34.12 -10.80 -12.56
CA ASN A 145 34.36 -10.78 -14.01
C ASN A 145 34.92 -9.42 -14.41
N VAL A 146 36.12 -9.41 -15.02
CA VAL A 146 36.73 -8.20 -15.57
C VAL A 146 36.76 -8.32 -17.10
N ARG A 147 36.25 -7.29 -17.79
CA ARG A 147 36.24 -7.23 -19.25
C ARG A 147 37.08 -6.06 -19.74
N ASN A 148 37.76 -6.28 -20.87
CA ASN A 148 38.39 -5.24 -21.67
C ASN A 148 37.72 -5.22 -23.05
N GLY A 149 36.76 -4.30 -23.24
CA GLY A 149 35.82 -4.36 -24.36
C GLY A 149 34.94 -5.61 -24.29
N ASP A 150 34.86 -6.37 -25.37
CA ASP A 150 34.10 -7.63 -25.43
C ASP A 150 34.85 -8.84 -24.84
N LYS A 151 36.16 -8.72 -24.62
CA LYS A 151 37.00 -9.80 -24.08
C LYS A 151 36.84 -9.91 -22.56
N LEU A 152 36.50 -11.11 -22.08
CA LEU A 152 36.61 -11.49 -20.67
C LEU A 152 38.07 -11.86 -20.36
N LEU A 153 38.66 -11.26 -19.34
CA LEU A 153 40.05 -11.51 -18.94
C LEU A 153 40.17 -12.82 -18.15
N THR A 154 41.32 -13.50 -18.26
CA THR A 154 41.67 -14.64 -17.39
C THR A 154 42.16 -14.16 -16.02
N GLU A 155 42.28 -15.08 -15.05
CA GLU A 155 42.80 -14.73 -13.72
C GLU A 155 44.23 -14.20 -13.79
N GLU A 156 45.09 -14.78 -14.63
CA GLU A 156 46.48 -14.35 -14.80
C GLU A 156 46.58 -12.92 -15.36
N GLU A 157 45.74 -12.60 -16.36
CA GLU A 157 45.67 -11.26 -16.94
C GLU A 157 45.19 -10.21 -15.93
N ILE A 158 44.27 -10.60 -15.04
CA ILE A 158 43.79 -9.75 -13.95
C ILE A 158 44.91 -9.53 -12.92
N GLU A 159 45.61 -10.58 -12.50
CA GLU A 159 46.70 -10.49 -11.51
C GLU A 159 47.88 -9.63 -12.02
N GLU A 160 48.28 -9.79 -13.27
CA GLU A 160 49.31 -8.96 -13.90
C GLU A 160 48.88 -7.49 -13.94
N PHE A 161 47.63 -7.22 -14.30
CA PHE A 161 47.10 -5.85 -14.32
C PHE A 161 47.09 -5.22 -12.93
N LEU A 162 46.60 -5.94 -11.91
CA LEU A 162 46.51 -5.42 -10.54
C LEU A 162 47.88 -5.15 -9.92
N SER A 163 48.85 -6.05 -10.12
CA SER A 163 50.22 -5.90 -9.62
C SER A 163 50.95 -4.74 -10.31
N THR A 164 50.87 -4.65 -11.64
CA THR A 164 51.52 -3.60 -12.43
C THR A 164 50.97 -2.20 -12.11
N ASN A 165 49.66 -2.10 -11.84
CA ASN A 165 48.98 -0.81 -11.63
C ASN A 165 48.73 -0.46 -10.15
N ASN A 166 49.21 -1.27 -9.21
CA ASN A 166 48.98 -1.12 -7.77
C ASN A 166 47.49 -0.94 -7.43
N ARG A 167 46.65 -1.86 -7.93
CA ARG A 167 45.18 -1.83 -7.76
C ARG A 167 44.68 -3.05 -6.98
N THR A 168 43.47 -2.93 -6.44
CA THR A 168 42.74 -4.03 -5.80
C THR A 168 41.33 -4.13 -6.36
N LEU A 169 40.73 -5.33 -6.29
CA LEU A 169 39.33 -5.59 -6.69
C LEU A 169 38.52 -6.03 -5.46
N PRO A 170 38.12 -5.08 -4.59
CA PRO A 170 37.30 -5.41 -3.43
C PRO A 170 35.92 -5.89 -3.87
N ARG A 171 35.35 -6.86 -3.14
CA ARG A 171 33.96 -7.32 -3.32
C ARG A 171 32.99 -6.38 -2.59
N ARG A 172 33.18 -5.08 -2.82
CA ARG A 172 32.42 -3.97 -2.21
C ARG A 172 32.01 -3.01 -3.29
N ASN A 173 30.73 -2.66 -3.31
CA ASN A 173 30.24 -1.58 -4.16
C ASN A 173 29.72 -0.44 -3.28
N TRP A 174 30.27 0.76 -3.47
CA TRP A 174 29.80 1.98 -2.83
C TRP A 174 28.59 2.51 -3.60
N ILE A 175 27.54 2.89 -2.88
CA ILE A 175 26.28 3.35 -3.46
C ILE A 175 25.93 4.69 -2.78
N PRO A 176 26.34 5.83 -3.38
CA PRO A 176 26.14 7.14 -2.79
C PRO A 176 24.68 7.64 -2.90
N ASP A 177 24.36 8.70 -2.14
CA ASP A 177 23.18 9.55 -2.32
C ASP A 177 21.82 8.82 -2.29
N ASN A 178 21.70 7.80 -1.45
CA ASN A 178 20.45 7.10 -1.23
C ASN A 178 19.52 7.94 -0.36
N VAL A 179 18.32 8.24 -0.87
CA VAL A 179 17.34 9.05 -0.13
C VAL A 179 16.45 8.17 0.75
N ARG A 180 16.18 8.63 1.97
CA ARG A 180 15.33 7.98 2.97
C ARG A 180 14.28 8.93 3.51
N ALA A 181 13.08 8.43 3.72
CA ALA A 181 11.98 9.19 4.28
C ALA A 181 11.90 9.01 5.79
N SER A 182 11.79 10.14 6.51
CA SER A 182 11.58 10.15 7.96
C SER A 182 10.48 11.14 8.34
N GLY A 183 9.73 10.86 9.42
CA GLY A 183 8.74 11.76 10.00
C GLY A 183 7.33 11.21 10.07
N LEU A 184 6.34 12.11 10.13
CA LEU A 184 4.93 11.80 10.37
C LEU A 184 4.15 11.71 9.06
N PHE A 185 3.56 10.55 8.80
CA PHE A 185 2.84 10.22 7.57
C PHE A 185 1.42 9.79 7.86
N ILE A 186 0.49 10.19 6.99
CA ILE A 186 -0.90 9.76 7.03
C ILE A 186 -1.28 9.02 5.76
N TYR A 187 -2.24 8.12 5.89
CA TYR A 187 -3.04 7.62 4.78
C TYR A 187 -4.52 7.61 5.17
N ASP A 188 -5.36 7.75 4.15
CA ASP A 188 -6.81 7.85 4.25
C ASP A 188 -7.45 6.73 3.42
N ILE A 189 -8.53 6.14 3.91
CA ILE A 189 -9.32 5.12 3.21
C ILE A 189 -10.80 5.46 3.34
N ALA A 190 -11.54 5.39 2.23
CA ALA A 190 -12.99 5.34 2.23
C ALA A 190 -13.44 3.95 1.78
N LEU A 191 -14.31 3.33 2.58
CA LEU A 191 -14.92 2.03 2.30
C LEU A 191 -16.38 2.26 1.92
N ASP A 192 -16.78 1.84 0.72
CA ASP A 192 -18.19 1.84 0.30
C ASP A 192 -18.85 0.49 0.62
N LEU A 193 -19.57 0.46 1.75
CA LEU A 193 -20.22 -0.76 2.26
C LEU A 193 -21.23 -1.33 1.26
N ARG A 194 -21.86 -0.50 0.45
CA ARG A 194 -22.85 -0.96 -0.56
C ARG A 194 -22.25 -1.87 -1.61
N THR A 195 -20.95 -1.73 -1.87
CA THR A 195 -20.23 -2.48 -2.92
C THR A 195 -19.18 -3.43 -2.37
N LEU A 196 -18.88 -3.37 -1.06
CA LEU A 196 -17.80 -4.13 -0.41
C LEU A 196 -17.90 -5.64 -0.69
N PHE A 197 -19.11 -6.20 -0.57
CA PHE A 197 -19.38 -7.62 -0.78
C PHE A 197 -20.39 -7.91 -1.90
N SER A 198 -20.74 -6.90 -2.71
CA SER A 198 -21.69 -7.06 -3.82
C SER A 198 -21.04 -6.80 -5.17
N VAL A 199 -21.41 -7.55 -6.20
CA VAL A 199 -20.94 -7.40 -7.58
C VAL A 199 -22.12 -7.21 -8.51
N SER A 200 -22.04 -6.20 -9.39
CA SER A 200 -23.13 -5.88 -10.31
C SER A 200 -23.34 -7.01 -11.32
N THR A 201 -24.60 -7.36 -11.56
CA THR A 201 -24.99 -8.31 -12.61
C THR A 201 -25.40 -7.62 -13.92
N ASN A 202 -25.28 -6.29 -13.99
CA ASN A 202 -25.57 -5.51 -15.20
C ASN A 202 -24.72 -6.02 -16.38
N GLN A 203 -25.31 -6.14 -17.56
CA GLN A 203 -24.64 -6.65 -18.77
C GLN A 203 -24.41 -5.58 -19.85
N HIS A 204 -24.87 -4.35 -19.64
CA HIS A 204 -24.54 -3.20 -20.47
C HIS A 204 -23.14 -2.67 -20.16
N GLU A 205 -22.77 -2.66 -18.88
CA GLU A 205 -21.44 -2.35 -18.37
C GLU A 205 -21.01 -3.46 -17.39
N PRO A 206 -20.53 -4.61 -17.90
CA PRO A 206 -20.38 -5.80 -17.08
C PRO A 206 -19.22 -5.71 -16.08
N GLU A 207 -19.52 -6.01 -14.82
CA GLU A 207 -18.51 -6.40 -13.83
C GLU A 207 -18.15 -7.89 -13.94
N LEU A 208 -19.07 -8.72 -14.47
CA LEU A 208 -18.93 -10.17 -14.64
C LEU A 208 -19.57 -10.63 -15.95
N SER A 209 -19.08 -11.75 -16.50
CA SER A 209 -19.77 -12.45 -17.58
C SER A 209 -21.02 -13.17 -17.08
N LYS A 210 -21.96 -13.50 -17.98
CA LYS A 210 -23.17 -14.25 -17.63
C LYS A 210 -22.85 -15.61 -17.03
N GLU A 211 -21.86 -16.30 -17.58
CA GLU A 211 -21.42 -17.61 -17.13
C GLU A 211 -20.88 -17.53 -15.70
N LYS A 212 -20.09 -16.49 -15.39
CA LYS A 212 -19.54 -16.27 -14.04
C LYS A 212 -20.64 -15.94 -13.03
N ILE A 213 -21.68 -15.20 -13.42
CA ILE A 213 -22.83 -14.92 -12.55
C ILE A 213 -23.54 -16.22 -12.16
N GLU A 214 -23.85 -17.09 -13.12
CA GLU A 214 -24.51 -18.38 -12.85
C GLU A 214 -23.61 -19.32 -12.02
N GLU A 215 -22.30 -19.32 -12.26
CA GLU A 215 -21.33 -20.06 -11.44
C GLU A 215 -21.34 -19.60 -9.97
N LEU A 216 -21.38 -18.28 -9.74
CA LEU A 216 -21.38 -17.72 -8.38
C LEU A 216 -22.70 -18.02 -7.65
N LYS A 217 -23.84 -17.94 -8.35
CA LYS A 217 -25.15 -18.36 -7.80
C LYS A 217 -25.13 -19.84 -7.41
N ALA A 218 -24.57 -20.71 -8.25
CA ALA A 218 -24.41 -22.13 -7.93
C ALA A 218 -23.49 -22.37 -6.72
N LYS A 219 -22.54 -21.46 -6.46
CA LYS A 219 -21.70 -21.41 -5.25
C LYS A 219 -22.38 -20.74 -4.04
N GLY A 220 -23.66 -20.41 -4.14
CA GLY A 220 -24.46 -19.89 -3.04
C GLY A 220 -24.44 -18.37 -2.88
N TRP A 221 -23.87 -17.61 -3.82
CA TRP A 221 -23.99 -16.15 -3.82
C TRP A 221 -25.46 -15.73 -3.95
N ILE A 222 -25.83 -14.67 -3.23
CA ILE A 222 -27.23 -14.27 -3.02
C ILE A 222 -27.60 -13.20 -4.05
N GLU A 223 -28.66 -13.41 -4.81
CA GLU A 223 -29.22 -12.35 -5.66
C GLU A 223 -29.81 -11.22 -4.80
N SER A 224 -29.51 -9.98 -5.16
CA SER A 224 -29.91 -8.79 -4.43
C SER A 224 -30.05 -7.60 -5.39
N GLU A 225 -30.49 -6.48 -4.86
CA GLU A 225 -30.56 -5.20 -5.54
C GLU A 225 -30.14 -4.11 -4.56
N ASN A 226 -29.19 -3.26 -4.99
CA ASN A 226 -28.78 -2.08 -4.24
C ASN A 226 -29.12 -0.80 -5.02
N ILE A 227 -28.71 0.36 -4.50
CA ILE A 227 -28.97 1.66 -5.14
C ILE A 227 -28.40 1.79 -6.57
N PHE A 228 -27.47 0.92 -6.96
CA PHE A 228 -26.87 0.88 -8.30
C PHE A 228 -27.57 -0.13 -9.24
N GLY A 229 -28.50 -0.93 -8.72
CA GLY A 229 -29.28 -1.93 -9.44
C GLY A 229 -28.98 -3.37 -9.00
N LYS A 230 -29.33 -4.32 -9.88
CA LYS A 230 -29.21 -5.76 -9.61
C LYS A 230 -27.76 -6.19 -9.40
N CYS A 231 -27.54 -6.98 -8.35
CA CYS A 231 -26.23 -7.47 -7.96
C CYS A 231 -26.32 -8.89 -7.36
N ILE A 232 -25.16 -9.48 -7.15
CA ILE A 232 -24.99 -10.68 -6.34
C ILE A 232 -24.09 -10.36 -5.15
N VAL A 233 -24.41 -10.94 -3.99
CA VAL A 233 -23.77 -10.64 -2.71
C VAL A 233 -23.10 -11.90 -2.16
N LEU A 234 -21.88 -11.73 -1.66
CA LEU A 234 -21.12 -12.79 -1.02
C LEU A 234 -21.91 -13.34 0.19
N PRO A 235 -21.98 -14.67 0.42
CA PRO A 235 -22.71 -15.23 1.57
C PRO A 235 -22.21 -14.72 2.93
N LYS A 236 -23.14 -14.56 3.89
CA LYS A 236 -22.84 -14.05 5.25
C LYS A 236 -21.71 -14.83 5.94
N GLU A 237 -21.62 -16.14 5.74
CA GLU A 237 -20.58 -16.98 6.33
C GLU A 237 -19.18 -16.66 5.82
N GLU A 238 -19.03 -16.27 4.54
CA GLU A 238 -17.75 -15.82 4.01
C GLU A 238 -17.44 -14.37 4.41
N GLN A 239 -18.47 -13.50 4.50
CA GLN A 239 -18.31 -12.14 5.01
C GLN A 239 -17.72 -12.15 6.43
N LYS A 240 -18.23 -13.00 7.33
CA LYS A 240 -17.73 -13.15 8.72
C LYS A 240 -16.25 -13.55 8.81
N LYS A 241 -15.71 -14.24 7.80
CA LYS A 241 -14.28 -14.57 7.74
C LYS A 241 -13.45 -13.39 7.25
N ILE A 242 -13.94 -12.68 6.23
CA ILE A 242 -13.21 -11.59 5.58
C ILE A 242 -13.18 -10.34 6.44
N ILE A 243 -14.28 -10.00 7.13
CA ILE A 243 -14.40 -8.75 7.89
C ILE A 243 -13.28 -8.57 8.93
N PRO A 244 -12.99 -9.54 9.82
CA PRO A 244 -11.88 -9.40 10.79
C PRO A 244 -10.52 -9.28 10.11
N ALA A 245 -10.28 -10.07 9.06
CA ALA A 245 -9.03 -10.03 8.31
C ALA A 245 -8.83 -8.70 7.57
N LEU A 246 -9.90 -8.11 7.06
CA LEU A 246 -9.91 -6.80 6.42
C LEU A 246 -9.67 -5.68 7.44
N ALA A 247 -10.33 -5.72 8.60
CA ALA A 247 -10.11 -4.76 9.68
C ALA A 247 -8.64 -4.74 10.13
N ASP A 248 -8.03 -5.92 10.29
CA ASP A 248 -6.60 -6.02 10.59
C ASP A 248 -5.76 -5.48 9.44
N ALA A 249 -6.00 -5.94 8.21
CA ALA A 249 -5.22 -5.56 7.04
C ALA A 249 -5.28 -4.06 6.71
N LEU A 250 -6.36 -3.36 7.07
CA LEU A 250 -6.48 -1.90 6.90
C LEU A 250 -5.53 -1.11 7.81
N LEU A 251 -5.12 -1.69 8.95
CA LEU A 251 -4.31 -1.02 9.97
C LEU A 251 -2.87 -1.58 10.03
N ASN A 252 -2.71 -2.89 9.88
CA ASN A 252 -1.48 -3.65 10.12
C ASN A 252 -0.77 -4.11 8.84
N TRP A 253 -0.88 -3.34 7.76
CA TRP A 253 -0.07 -3.54 6.57
C TRP A 253 1.30 -2.84 6.71
N ARG A 254 2.28 -3.37 5.99
CA ARG A 254 3.66 -2.85 5.93
C ARG A 254 4.13 -2.71 4.49
N ILE A 255 4.98 -1.73 4.24
CA ILE A 255 5.63 -1.58 2.94
C ILE A 255 6.83 -2.50 2.91
N THR A 256 6.78 -3.48 2.01
CA THR A 256 7.94 -4.30 1.67
C THR A 256 8.61 -3.71 0.43
N SER A 257 9.87 -3.32 0.57
CA SER A 257 10.71 -2.87 -0.53
C SER A 257 12.01 -3.65 -0.51
N ASN A 258 12.42 -4.19 -1.67
CA ASN A 258 13.70 -4.88 -1.81
C ASN A 258 14.91 -3.95 -1.57
N GLN A 259 14.69 -2.64 -1.49
CA GLN A 259 15.72 -1.63 -1.20
C GLN A 259 15.69 -1.15 0.26
N ALA A 260 14.68 -1.53 1.05
CA ALA A 260 14.66 -1.23 2.48
C ALA A 260 15.71 -2.11 3.19
N ARG A 261 16.95 -1.62 3.24
CA ARG A 261 18.06 -2.25 3.97
C ARG A 261 18.05 -1.86 5.46
N THR A 262 17.33 -0.79 5.79
CA THR A 262 17.10 -0.32 7.15
C THR A 262 15.68 -0.72 7.54
N PHE A 263 15.56 -1.42 8.66
CA PHE A 263 14.26 -1.81 9.20
C PHE A 263 13.58 -0.58 9.80
N SER A 264 12.31 -0.37 9.42
CA SER A 264 11.45 0.66 10.00
C SER A 264 10.23 -0.02 10.59
N LEU A 265 9.93 0.28 11.87
CA LEU A 265 8.73 -0.23 12.52
C LEU A 265 7.45 0.30 11.86
N MET A 266 7.52 1.47 11.23
CA MET A 266 6.37 2.17 10.65
C MET A 266 5.17 2.20 11.62
N GLU A 267 5.45 2.60 12.86
CA GLU A 267 4.53 2.50 14.00
C GLU A 267 3.25 3.27 13.71
N THR A 268 2.11 2.65 13.96
CA THR A 268 0.82 3.35 13.99
C THR A 268 0.77 4.19 15.26
N LEU A 269 0.62 5.50 15.12
CA LEU A 269 0.56 6.45 16.24
C LEU A 269 -0.88 6.77 16.65
N ALA A 270 -1.76 6.99 15.66
CA ALA A 270 -3.15 7.31 15.91
C ALA A 270 -4.05 6.85 14.75
N ILE A 271 -5.27 6.48 15.07
CA ILE A 271 -6.29 6.03 14.11
C ILE A 271 -7.54 6.85 14.37
N ALA A 272 -8.16 7.39 13.32
CA ALA A 272 -9.46 8.04 13.37
C ALA A 272 -10.43 7.31 12.45
N ILE A 273 -11.61 6.94 12.96
CA ILE A 273 -12.68 6.28 12.22
C ILE A 273 -13.93 7.15 12.30
N SER A 274 -14.61 7.34 11.17
CA SER A 274 -15.81 8.18 11.09
C SER A 274 -16.66 7.79 9.89
N ASP A 275 -17.94 8.16 9.93
CA ASP A 275 -18.84 8.10 8.79
C ASP A 275 -18.88 9.44 8.00
N ASN A 276 -18.10 10.42 8.44
CA ASN A 276 -17.91 11.74 7.83
C ASN A 276 -16.42 12.03 7.58
N ALA A 277 -16.04 12.15 6.30
CA ALA A 277 -14.66 12.39 5.89
C ALA A 277 -14.04 13.68 6.49
N ASN A 278 -14.86 14.70 6.77
CA ASN A 278 -14.36 15.97 7.30
C ASN A 278 -13.90 15.85 8.75
N THR A 279 -14.55 15.00 9.56
CA THR A 279 -14.18 14.84 10.97
C THR A 279 -12.85 14.12 11.13
N LEU A 280 -12.46 13.26 10.17
CA LEU A 280 -11.11 12.69 10.13
C LEU A 280 -10.02 13.75 9.97
N ALA A 281 -10.26 14.71 9.07
CA ALA A 281 -9.33 15.80 8.83
C ALA A 281 -9.23 16.76 10.01
N GLY A 282 -10.30 16.86 10.81
CA GLY A 282 -10.26 17.47 12.12
C GLY A 282 -9.45 16.65 13.12
N ALA A 283 -9.74 15.36 13.27
CA ALA A 283 -9.20 14.51 14.33
C ALA A 283 -7.68 14.32 14.28
N ILE A 284 -7.11 14.15 13.09
CA ILE A 284 -5.66 14.00 12.91
C ILE A 284 -5.20 15.05 11.90
N ARG A 285 -4.53 16.09 12.42
CA ARG A 285 -4.15 17.29 11.66
C ARG A 285 -2.81 17.86 12.08
N ALA A 286 -2.33 18.84 11.31
CA ALA A 286 -1.25 19.72 11.73
C ALA A 286 -1.75 21.16 11.78
N LYS A 287 -1.24 21.93 12.73
CA LYS A 287 -1.51 23.37 12.88
C LYS A 287 -0.21 24.13 12.68
N LEU A 288 -0.24 25.18 11.85
CA LEU A 288 0.88 26.12 11.78
C LEU A 288 0.94 26.94 13.07
N ILE A 289 2.15 27.09 13.59
CA ILE A 289 2.45 27.93 14.74
C ILE A 289 3.47 28.99 14.31
N GLU A 290 3.24 30.22 14.74
CA GLU A 290 4.20 31.30 14.60
C GLU A 290 5.29 31.10 15.64
N ASP A 291 6.49 30.80 15.17
CA ASP A 291 7.66 30.58 16.03
C ASP A 291 8.90 31.11 15.31
N GLY A 292 9.03 32.44 15.29
CA GLY A 292 10.11 33.18 14.64
C GLY A 292 9.86 33.48 13.15
N GLU A 293 10.94 33.58 12.38
CA GLU A 293 10.90 33.99 10.95
C GLU A 293 10.35 32.91 10.00
N LYS A 294 10.34 31.63 10.41
CA LYS A 294 9.83 30.51 9.61
C LYS A 294 8.69 29.82 10.35
N PRO A 295 7.55 29.54 9.69
CA PRO A 295 6.46 28.83 10.33
C PRO A 295 6.92 27.43 10.73
N LYS A 296 6.45 26.96 11.89
CA LYS A 296 6.56 25.55 12.28
C LYS A 296 5.19 24.90 12.20
N ALA A 297 5.16 23.58 12.10
CA ALA A 297 3.93 22.80 12.19
C ALA A 297 3.92 22.00 13.48
N LYS A 298 2.77 21.98 14.17
CA LYS A 298 2.52 21.14 15.33
C LYS A 298 1.48 20.09 14.96
N PRO A 299 1.78 18.78 15.08
CA PRO A 299 0.77 17.74 14.93
C PRO A 299 -0.25 17.81 16.07
N ILE A 300 -1.51 17.51 15.77
CA ILE A 300 -2.63 17.53 16.71
C ILE A 300 -3.46 16.27 16.50
N ILE A 301 -3.73 15.60 17.61
CA ILE A 301 -4.76 14.57 17.73
C ILE A 301 -5.91 15.20 18.53
N ASP A 302 -7.12 15.18 17.99
CA ASP A 302 -8.29 15.86 18.56
C ASP A 302 -9.48 14.89 18.61
N GLU A 303 -9.73 14.34 19.80
CA GLU A 303 -10.84 13.42 20.07
C GLU A 303 -12.21 14.10 20.02
N MET A 304 -12.26 15.43 20.14
CA MET A 304 -13.51 16.20 20.11
C MET A 304 -13.92 16.58 18.68
N ALA A 305 -13.14 16.18 17.67
CA ALA A 305 -13.40 16.51 16.27
C ALA A 305 -14.56 15.69 15.64
N GLY A 306 -15.21 14.80 16.39
CA GLY A 306 -16.35 14.00 15.92
C GLY A 306 -15.97 12.75 15.13
N ALA A 307 -14.77 12.21 15.35
CA ALA A 307 -14.36 10.89 14.89
C ALA A 307 -14.00 10.02 16.11
N ASP A 308 -14.14 8.71 16.00
CA ASP A 308 -13.63 7.78 17.00
C ASP A 308 -12.11 7.72 16.86
N VAL A 309 -11.38 8.19 17.86
CA VAL A 309 -9.92 8.30 17.84
C VAL A 309 -9.29 7.30 18.79
N PHE A 310 -8.32 6.56 18.28
CA PHE A 310 -7.55 5.55 19.02
C PHE A 310 -6.08 5.92 18.97
N VAL A 311 -5.46 6.16 20.14
CA VAL A 311 -4.09 6.66 20.26
C VAL A 311 -3.20 5.58 20.85
N THR A 312 -2.12 5.23 20.18
CA THR A 312 -1.17 4.20 20.64
C THR A 312 -0.10 4.81 21.55
N LEU A 313 0.54 3.99 22.39
CA LEU A 313 1.60 4.45 23.30
C LEU A 313 2.75 5.21 22.59
N PRO A 314 3.28 4.75 21.43
CA PRO A 314 4.36 5.47 20.73
C PRO A 314 3.98 6.89 20.27
N CYS A 315 2.69 7.23 20.18
CA CYS A 315 2.25 8.58 19.80
C CYS A 315 2.85 9.67 20.70
N SER A 316 2.95 9.39 22.00
CA SER A 316 3.48 10.30 23.02
C SER A 316 4.94 10.73 22.79
N ASN A 317 5.72 9.97 21.99
CA ASN A 317 7.07 10.35 21.60
C ASN A 317 7.11 11.53 20.61
N TYR A 318 6.00 11.78 19.91
CA TYR A 318 5.94 12.72 18.79
C TYR A 318 4.87 13.80 18.97
N ILE A 319 3.81 13.51 19.72
CA ILE A 319 2.65 14.38 19.92
C ILE A 319 2.29 14.36 21.40
N VAL A 320 1.95 15.53 21.96
CA VAL A 320 1.41 15.60 23.32
C VAL A 320 -0.01 15.04 23.30
N THR A 321 -0.18 13.86 23.90
CA THR A 321 -1.44 13.14 24.05
C THR A 321 -1.65 12.77 25.53
N VAL A 322 -2.86 12.32 25.92
CA VAL A 322 -3.21 12.02 27.32
C VAL A 322 -4.03 10.74 27.51
N ASN A 323 -4.38 10.06 26.42
CA ASN A 323 -5.34 8.96 26.36
C ASN A 323 -4.75 7.73 25.62
N GLU A 324 -3.44 7.63 25.56
CA GLU A 324 -2.74 6.54 24.88
C GLU A 324 -3.09 5.20 25.51
N SER A 325 -3.25 4.17 24.68
CA SER A 325 -3.56 2.82 25.16
C SER A 325 -2.73 1.75 24.46
N VAL A 326 -2.46 0.67 25.22
CA VAL A 326 -1.80 -0.55 24.70
C VAL A 326 -2.66 -1.28 23.68
N ASP A 327 -3.99 -1.17 23.81
CA ASP A 327 -4.98 -1.89 23.01
C ASP A 327 -5.66 -1.00 21.94
N ALA A 328 -5.04 0.15 21.63
CA ALA A 328 -5.64 1.15 20.75
C ALA A 328 -5.86 0.63 19.32
N VAL A 329 -4.91 -0.15 18.79
CA VAL A 329 -5.05 -0.74 17.45
C VAL A 329 -6.15 -1.81 17.45
N GLU A 330 -6.19 -2.66 18.47
CA GLU A 330 -7.17 -3.71 18.64
C GLU A 330 -8.59 -3.15 18.78
N LYS A 331 -8.76 -2.07 19.56
CA LYS A 331 -10.04 -1.36 19.67
C LYS A 331 -10.48 -0.73 18.35
N ALA A 332 -9.55 -0.14 17.59
CA ALA A 332 -9.84 0.38 16.26
C ALA A 332 -10.26 -0.73 15.29
N GLN A 333 -9.61 -1.90 15.34
CA GLN A 333 -10.01 -3.06 14.55
C GLN A 333 -11.42 -3.53 14.92
N GLN A 334 -11.71 -3.68 16.21
CA GLN A 334 -13.04 -4.07 16.69
C GLN A 334 -14.12 -3.10 16.21
N LYS A 335 -13.83 -1.80 16.21
CA LYS A 335 -14.73 -0.78 15.68
C LYS A 335 -14.98 -0.95 14.18
N LEU A 336 -13.94 -1.21 13.38
CA LEU A 336 -14.10 -1.49 11.95
C LEU A 336 -14.94 -2.75 11.71
N VAL A 337 -14.72 -3.80 12.50
CA VAL A 337 -15.51 -5.04 12.44
C VAL A 337 -16.98 -4.75 12.75
N GLU A 338 -17.28 -4.09 13.86
CA GLU A 338 -18.65 -3.74 14.27
C GLU A 338 -19.38 -2.96 13.17
N LEU A 339 -18.73 -1.95 12.60
CA LEU A 339 -19.31 -1.12 11.54
C LEU A 339 -19.59 -1.91 10.27
N MET A 340 -18.69 -2.81 9.86
CA MET A 340 -18.88 -3.67 8.70
C MET A 340 -19.96 -4.75 8.93
N GLU A 341 -20.00 -5.39 10.10
CA GLU A 341 -20.97 -6.44 10.43
C GLU A 341 -22.40 -5.93 10.56
N THR A 342 -22.56 -4.67 11.01
CA THR A 342 -23.87 -4.05 11.21
C THR A 342 -24.57 -3.72 9.89
N PHE A 343 -23.83 -3.60 8.78
CA PHE A 343 -24.41 -3.28 7.48
C PHE A 343 -25.13 -4.49 6.86
N ASP A 344 -26.37 -4.30 6.41
CA ASP A 344 -27.10 -5.33 5.66
C ASP A 344 -26.70 -5.29 4.18
N TYR A 345 -25.77 -6.16 3.80
CA TYR A 345 -25.31 -6.24 2.41
C TYR A 345 -26.35 -6.82 1.44
N VAL A 346 -27.39 -7.51 1.92
CA VAL A 346 -28.41 -8.19 1.10
C VAL A 346 -29.64 -7.32 0.89
N ASN A 347 -30.06 -6.54 1.89
CA ASN A 347 -31.23 -5.65 1.82
C ASN A 347 -30.78 -4.18 2.01
N GLN A 348 -30.24 -3.58 0.94
CA GLN A 348 -29.60 -2.25 0.97
C GLN A 348 -30.56 -1.06 0.78
#